data_AF-K6V354-F1
#
_entry.id   AF-K6V354-F1
#
_cell.length_a   1.000
_cell.length_b   1.000
_cell.length_c   1.000
_cell.angle_alpha   90.00
_cell.angle_beta   90.00
_cell.angle_gamma   90.00
#
_symmetry.space_group_name_H-M   'P 1'
#
loop_
_entity.id
_entity.type
_entity.pdbx_description
1 polymer ?
#
loop_
_entity_poly.entity_id
_entity_poly.type
_entity_poly.pdbx_seq_one_letter_code
_entity_poly.pdbx_strand_id
1 'polypeptide(L)'
;MSDDTLDITKWEHEYPFLNTVWQTYKPLDEDVKDILSSSNINNVCDQIFTKNRYESNENNKKFCQKLVRNLGCYNFDYKYYYQHTDFCAILYYWVYKTKQEKNIDITLINEIFNNSFSKTCTYDRIAKCYYYSYYDEFEEPVNIIFWDIFQKHMDIIRDNLHNPHYSINANLLTYICKCVYIYKKCIKNIALINMVMRKREITRVTC
;
A
#
# COMPACT_ATOMS: atom_id res chain seq x y z
N MET A 1 -11.91 -3.98 -17.81
CA MET A 1 -11.22 -2.75 -17.37
C MET A 1 -9.78 -2.83 -17.84
N SER A 2 -9.23 -1.75 -18.41
CA SER A 2 -7.94 -1.82 -19.10
C SER A 2 -6.75 -1.98 -18.16
N ASP A 3 -5.71 -2.59 -18.69
CA ASP A 3 -4.35 -2.80 -18.15
C ASP A 3 -3.73 -1.53 -17.50
N ASP A 4 -4.26 -0.35 -17.79
CA ASP A 4 -3.75 0.96 -17.36
C ASP A 4 -3.84 1.26 -15.84
N THR A 5 -4.64 0.51 -15.07
CA THR A 5 -4.83 0.81 -13.63
C THR A 5 -3.66 0.38 -12.74
N LEU A 6 -2.73 -0.41 -13.25
CA LEU A 6 -1.57 -0.92 -12.49
C LEU A 6 -0.24 -0.30 -12.93
N ASP A 7 -0.24 0.60 -13.92
CA ASP A 7 0.98 1.24 -14.39
C ASP A 7 1.37 2.44 -13.50
N ILE A 8 2.20 2.16 -12.49
CA ILE A 8 2.72 3.20 -11.60
C ILE A 8 3.64 4.19 -12.32
N THR A 9 4.30 3.79 -13.40
CA THR A 9 5.20 4.69 -14.14
C THR A 9 4.37 5.75 -14.89
N LYS A 10 3.23 5.34 -15.43
CA LYS A 10 2.22 6.24 -15.98
C LYS A 10 1.67 7.17 -14.91
N TRP A 11 1.33 6.67 -13.72
CA TRP A 11 0.81 7.51 -12.63
C TRP A 11 1.83 8.49 -12.08
N GLU A 12 3.10 8.10 -11.99
CA GLU A 12 4.19 9.00 -11.59
C GLU A 12 4.33 10.16 -12.59
N HIS A 13 4.24 9.87 -13.89
CA HIS A 13 4.28 10.88 -14.94
C HIS A 13 3.01 11.76 -14.98
N GLU A 14 1.82 11.17 -14.82
CA GLU A 14 0.54 11.91 -14.82
C GLU A 14 0.38 12.77 -13.56
N TYR A 15 0.82 12.29 -12.39
CA TYR A 15 0.59 12.91 -11.08
C TYR A 15 1.92 13.23 -10.35
N PRO A 16 2.79 14.08 -10.92
CA PRO A 16 4.09 14.40 -10.32
C PRO A 16 3.96 15.15 -8.99
N PHE A 17 2.81 15.78 -8.72
CA PHE A 17 2.52 16.42 -7.44
C PHE A 17 2.42 15.42 -6.27
N LEU A 18 2.27 14.12 -6.52
CA LEU A 18 2.33 13.05 -5.52
C LEU A 18 3.76 12.51 -5.33
N ASN A 19 4.79 13.32 -5.53
CA ASN A 19 6.19 12.87 -5.49
C ASN A 19 6.55 12.08 -4.21
N THR A 20 5.97 12.42 -3.05
CA THR A 20 6.17 11.68 -1.79
C THR A 20 5.67 10.23 -1.87
N VAL A 21 4.57 9.99 -2.58
CA VAL A 21 4.03 8.65 -2.85
C VAL A 21 5.04 7.85 -3.66
N TRP A 22 5.56 8.43 -4.75
CA TRP A 22 6.49 7.76 -5.65
C TRP A 22 7.84 7.48 -5.01
N GLN A 23 8.35 8.43 -4.22
CA GLN A 23 9.56 8.24 -3.42
C GLN A 23 9.40 7.16 -2.35
N THR A 24 8.18 6.98 -1.81
CA THR A 24 7.88 5.90 -0.86
C THR A 24 7.70 4.55 -1.55
N TYR A 25 7.12 4.54 -2.76
CA TYR A 25 6.85 3.31 -3.50
C TYR A 25 8.13 2.65 -4.04
N LYS A 26 9.02 3.43 -4.67
CA LYS A 26 10.21 2.89 -5.37
C LYS A 26 11.06 1.96 -4.50
N PRO A 27 11.39 2.30 -3.24
CA PRO A 27 12.19 1.44 -2.38
C PRO A 27 11.50 0.13 -1.99
N LEU A 28 10.17 0.00 -2.12
CA LEU A 28 9.42 -1.20 -1.70
C LEU A 28 9.82 -2.44 -2.51
N ASP A 29 10.21 -2.27 -3.77
CA ASP A 29 10.67 -3.36 -4.63
C ASP A 29 12.19 -3.55 -4.62
N GLU A 30 12.95 -2.82 -3.80
CA GLU A 30 14.37 -3.10 -3.61
C GLU A 30 14.61 -4.43 -2.90
N ASP A 31 15.69 -5.12 -3.29
CA ASP A 31 16.13 -6.34 -2.63
C ASP A 31 16.69 -6.07 -1.22
N VAL A 32 16.70 -7.11 -0.39
CA VAL A 32 17.24 -7.05 0.98
C VAL A 32 18.77 -7.07 0.92
N LYS A 33 19.41 -5.93 1.22
CA LYS A 33 20.87 -5.74 1.07
C LYS A 33 21.71 -6.09 2.31
N ASP A 34 21.16 -5.93 3.52
CA ASP A 34 21.90 -6.11 4.78
C ASP A 34 21.92 -7.58 5.23
N ILE A 35 23.08 -8.10 5.64
CA ILE A 35 23.28 -9.53 5.96
C ILE A 35 22.47 -9.96 7.20
N LEU A 36 22.48 -9.15 8.27
CA LEU A 36 21.78 -9.48 9.52
C LEU A 36 20.26 -9.40 9.34
N SER A 37 19.79 -8.36 8.65
CA SER A 37 18.39 -8.20 8.27
C SER A 37 17.96 -9.32 7.33
N SER A 38 18.81 -9.70 6.37
CA SER A 38 18.57 -10.82 5.45
C SER A 38 18.39 -12.12 6.22
N SER A 39 19.25 -12.43 7.20
CA SER A 39 19.10 -13.65 8.03
C SER A 39 17.76 -13.70 8.78
N ASN A 40 17.38 -12.63 9.49
CA ASN A 40 16.10 -12.58 10.21
C ASN A 40 14.90 -12.70 9.28
N ILE A 41 14.92 -11.95 8.17
CA ILE A 41 13.86 -11.97 7.16
C ILE A 41 13.75 -13.37 6.54
N ASN A 42 14.87 -14.00 6.19
CA ASN A 42 14.90 -15.35 5.63
C ASN A 42 14.32 -16.36 6.62
N ASN A 43 14.72 -16.30 7.89
CA ASN A 43 14.19 -17.19 8.92
C ASN A 43 12.66 -17.08 9.07
N VAL A 44 12.11 -15.85 9.03
CA VAL A 44 10.65 -15.64 9.06
C VAL A 44 9.98 -16.26 7.85
N CYS A 45 10.51 -15.99 6.66
CA CYS A 45 9.97 -16.56 5.42
C CYS A 45 10.04 -18.08 5.41
N ASP A 46 11.19 -18.68 5.74
CA ASP A 46 11.39 -20.13 5.78
C ASP A 46 10.45 -20.81 6.78
N GLN A 47 10.19 -20.17 7.93
CA GLN A 47 9.18 -20.64 8.88
C GLN A 47 7.77 -20.63 8.28
N ILE A 48 7.39 -19.55 7.58
CA ILE A 48 6.09 -19.44 6.89
C ILE A 48 5.95 -20.52 5.82
N PHE A 49 6.97 -20.71 4.97
CA PHE A 49 6.98 -21.74 3.93
C PHE A 49 6.87 -23.15 4.51
N THR A 50 7.66 -23.44 5.54
CA THR A 50 7.71 -24.78 6.18
C THR A 50 6.40 -25.11 6.88
N LYS A 51 5.87 -24.18 7.68
CA LYS A 51 4.64 -24.39 8.46
C LYS A 51 3.42 -24.61 7.57
N ASN A 52 3.32 -23.84 6.50
CA ASN A 52 2.12 -23.81 5.65
C ASN A 52 2.28 -24.62 4.35
N ARG A 53 3.42 -25.29 4.14
CA ARG A 53 3.74 -26.10 2.96
C ARG A 53 3.60 -25.34 1.63
N TYR A 54 3.94 -24.07 1.64
CA TYR A 54 3.95 -23.24 0.43
C TYR A 54 5.06 -23.68 -0.52
N GLU A 55 4.79 -23.57 -1.82
CA GLU A 55 5.84 -23.73 -2.82
C GLU A 55 6.88 -22.62 -2.64
N SER A 56 8.11 -23.04 -2.33
CA SER A 56 9.25 -22.16 -2.09
C SER A 56 9.94 -21.77 -3.41
N ASN A 57 9.14 -21.35 -4.40
CA ASN A 57 9.64 -20.85 -5.67
C ASN A 57 10.29 -19.46 -5.49
N GLU A 58 11.10 -19.05 -6.46
CA GLU A 58 11.90 -17.83 -6.35
C GLU A 58 11.04 -16.56 -6.21
N ASN A 59 9.91 -16.49 -6.90
CA ASN A 59 8.99 -15.35 -6.83
C ASN A 59 8.38 -15.21 -5.43
N ASN A 60 7.88 -16.31 -4.86
CA ASN A 60 7.31 -16.32 -3.52
C ASN A 60 8.35 -15.96 -2.46
N LYS A 61 9.58 -16.48 -2.57
CA LYS A 61 10.68 -16.16 -1.66
C LYS A 61 11.02 -14.67 -1.70
N LYS A 62 11.25 -14.12 -2.89
CA LYS A 62 11.56 -12.69 -3.08
C LYS A 62 10.41 -11.80 -2.59
N PHE A 63 9.17 -12.18 -2.89
CA PHE A 63 7.99 -11.47 -2.40
C PHE A 63 7.93 -11.44 -0.87
N CYS A 64 8.08 -12.61 -0.23
CA CYS A 64 8.09 -12.70 1.22
C CYS A 64 9.18 -11.83 1.85
N GLN A 65 10.41 -11.93 1.34
CA GLN A 65 11.54 -11.14 1.86
C GLN A 65 11.28 -9.64 1.79
N LYS A 66 10.78 -9.16 0.64
CA LYS A 66 10.46 -7.73 0.45
C LYS A 66 9.31 -7.28 1.34
N LEU A 67 8.24 -8.06 1.46
CA LEU A 67 7.10 -7.72 2.31
C LEU A 67 7.48 -7.70 3.80
N VAL A 68 8.17 -8.73 4.30
CA VAL A 68 8.64 -8.78 5.70
C VAL A 68 9.56 -7.60 6.02
N ARG A 69 10.47 -7.23 5.09
CA ARG A 69 11.30 -6.02 5.21
C ARG A 69 10.44 -4.76 5.30
N ASN A 70 9.47 -4.60 4.40
CA ASN A 70 8.62 -3.43 4.30
C ASN A 70 7.68 -3.28 5.51
N LEU A 71 7.36 -4.35 6.22
CA LEU A 71 6.62 -4.28 7.49
C LEU A 71 7.47 -3.76 8.65
N GLY A 72 8.80 -3.67 8.49
CA GLY A 72 9.72 -3.01 9.41
C GLY A 72 9.97 -3.75 10.74
N CYS A 73 9.34 -4.91 10.94
CA CYS A 73 9.35 -5.64 12.20
C CYS A 73 10.64 -6.42 12.47
N TYR A 74 11.26 -6.97 11.43
CA TYR A 74 12.41 -7.87 11.54
C TYR A 74 13.72 -7.24 11.06
N ASN A 75 13.72 -5.92 10.89
CA ASN A 75 14.85 -5.17 10.38
C ASN A 75 15.50 -4.35 11.50
N PHE A 76 16.83 -4.36 11.60
CA PHE A 76 17.55 -3.54 12.58
C PHE A 76 17.49 -2.05 12.23
N ASP A 77 17.44 -1.72 10.94
CA ASP A 77 17.48 -0.36 10.44
C ASP A 77 16.14 0.36 10.71
N TYR A 78 16.21 1.35 11.59
CA TYR A 78 15.06 2.16 12.03
C TYR A 78 14.38 2.91 10.88
N LYS A 79 15.05 3.13 9.73
CA LYS A 79 14.42 3.79 8.58
C LYS A 79 13.22 3.03 8.04
N TYR A 80 13.20 1.70 8.20
CA TYR A 80 12.06 0.88 7.79
C TYR A 80 10.96 0.84 8.86
N TYR A 81 11.25 1.26 10.08
CA TYR A 81 10.29 1.32 11.19
C TYR A 81 9.59 2.69 11.29
N TYR A 82 10.27 3.78 10.95
CA TYR A 82 9.69 5.13 10.89
C TYR A 82 8.89 5.33 9.60
N GLN A 83 7.76 4.63 9.52
CA GLN A 83 6.84 4.71 8.39
C GLN A 83 5.90 5.91 8.57
N HIS A 84 5.79 6.74 7.52
CA HIS A 84 4.87 7.87 7.42
C HIS A 84 3.40 7.39 7.44
N THR A 85 2.46 8.31 7.70
CA THR A 85 1.00 8.04 7.78
C THR A 85 0.43 7.33 6.55
N ASP A 86 1.11 7.43 5.41
CA ASP A 86 0.60 7.03 4.10
C ASP A 86 1.25 5.74 3.61
N PHE A 87 2.31 5.31 4.28
CA PHE A 87 3.11 4.15 3.91
C PHE A 87 2.29 2.89 3.73
N CYS A 88 1.32 2.62 4.61
CA CYS A 88 0.51 1.40 4.52
C CYS A 88 -0.34 1.35 3.24
N ALA A 89 -0.91 2.47 2.80
CA ALA A 89 -1.68 2.52 1.55
C ALA A 89 -0.80 2.18 0.35
N ILE A 90 0.39 2.78 0.33
CA ILE A 90 1.39 2.58 -0.73
C ILE A 90 1.91 1.15 -0.72
N LEU A 91 2.13 0.58 0.47
CA LEU A 91 2.49 -0.82 0.64
C LEU A 91 1.39 -1.74 0.12
N TYR A 92 0.12 -1.49 0.41
CA TYR A 92 -0.99 -2.31 -0.12
C TYR A 92 -1.08 -2.23 -1.64
N TYR A 93 -0.83 -1.06 -2.23
CA TYR A 93 -0.73 -0.94 -3.69
C TYR A 93 0.38 -1.83 -4.25
N TRP A 94 1.57 -1.78 -3.66
CA TRP A 94 2.68 -2.63 -4.06
C TRP A 94 2.36 -4.13 -3.90
N VAL A 95 1.75 -4.53 -2.78
CA VAL A 95 1.31 -5.92 -2.53
C VAL A 95 0.33 -6.37 -3.61
N TYR A 96 -0.72 -5.57 -3.87
CA TYR A 96 -1.73 -5.89 -4.87
C TYR A 96 -1.14 -5.99 -6.28
N LYS A 97 -0.33 -5.01 -6.70
CA LYS A 97 0.32 -5.03 -8.01
C LYS A 97 1.22 -6.26 -8.17
N THR A 98 2.07 -6.52 -7.18
CA THR A 98 3.00 -7.67 -7.22
C THR A 98 2.25 -9.00 -7.22
N LYS A 99 1.13 -9.10 -6.48
CA LYS A 99 0.23 -10.26 -6.49
C LYS A 99 -0.27 -10.54 -7.89
N GLN A 100 -0.78 -9.53 -8.59
CA GLN A 100 -1.30 -9.68 -9.95
C GLN A 100 -0.19 -10.03 -10.96
N GLU A 101 0.95 -9.33 -10.90
CA GLU A 101 2.05 -9.51 -11.85
C GLU A 101 2.80 -10.84 -11.69
N LYS A 102 2.96 -11.31 -10.45
CA LYS A 102 3.74 -12.53 -10.13
C LYS A 102 2.86 -13.70 -9.72
N ASN A 103 1.54 -13.55 -9.81
CA ASN A 103 0.54 -14.55 -9.41
C ASN A 103 0.77 -15.08 -7.98
N ILE A 104 0.98 -14.17 -7.03
CA ILE A 104 1.23 -14.53 -5.62
C ILE A 104 -0.07 -15.00 -4.97
N ASP A 105 -0.01 -16.10 -4.23
CA ASP A 105 -1.15 -16.60 -3.47
C ASP A 105 -1.54 -15.65 -2.33
N ILE A 106 -2.83 -15.32 -2.24
CA ILE A 106 -3.35 -14.46 -1.17
C ILE A 106 -3.15 -15.05 0.23
N THR A 107 -3.12 -16.37 0.35
CA THR A 107 -2.90 -17.04 1.62
C THR A 107 -1.48 -16.78 2.13
N LEU A 108 -0.47 -16.72 1.24
CA LEU A 108 0.90 -16.35 1.61
C LEU A 108 0.97 -14.91 2.15
N ILE A 109 0.26 -13.98 1.49
CA ILE A 109 0.17 -12.59 1.96
C ILE A 109 -0.41 -12.54 3.37
N ASN A 110 -1.54 -13.22 3.60
CA ASN A 110 -2.19 -13.27 4.90
C ASN A 110 -1.28 -13.85 5.99
N GLU A 111 -0.54 -14.92 5.70
CA GLU A 111 0.40 -15.52 6.64
C GLU A 111 1.56 -14.59 7.01
N ILE A 112 2.11 -13.83 6.05
CA ILE A 112 3.19 -12.87 6.30
C ILE A 112 2.72 -11.75 7.24
N PHE A 113 1.55 -11.19 6.97
CA PHE A 113 0.96 -10.17 7.84
C PHE A 113 0.64 -10.74 9.22
N ASN A 114 -0.05 -11.88 9.30
CA ASN A 114 -0.37 -12.53 10.58
C ASN A 114 0.88 -12.84 11.41
N ASN A 115 1.97 -13.30 10.79
CA ASN A 115 3.23 -13.55 11.50
C ASN A 115 3.81 -12.26 12.10
N SER A 116 3.77 -11.17 11.32
CA SER A 116 4.25 -9.85 11.72
C SER A 116 3.43 -9.21 12.85
N PHE A 117 2.18 -9.65 13.07
CA PHE A 117 1.32 -9.17 14.16
C PHE A 117 1.26 -10.09 15.38
N SER A 118 1.26 -11.40 15.17
CA SER A 118 1.01 -12.39 16.23
C SER A 118 2.16 -12.58 17.21
N LYS A 119 3.32 -12.02 16.91
CA LYS A 119 4.48 -12.00 17.79
C LYS A 119 4.88 -10.55 18.05
N THR A 120 5.32 -10.23 19.27
CA THR A 120 6.19 -9.07 19.48
C THR A 120 7.28 -9.19 18.42
N CYS A 121 7.42 -8.17 17.57
CA CYS A 121 8.46 -8.18 16.57
C CYS A 121 9.82 -8.27 17.27
N THR A 122 10.88 -8.54 16.53
CA THR A 122 12.21 -8.41 17.14
C THR A 122 12.38 -6.99 17.68
N TYR A 123 13.02 -6.83 18.84
CA TYR A 123 13.31 -5.53 19.46
C TYR A 123 12.09 -4.74 19.98
N ASP A 124 11.06 -5.44 20.47
CA ASP A 124 9.86 -4.83 21.07
C ASP A 124 9.12 -3.84 20.14
N ARG A 125 9.24 -4.06 18.83
CA ARG A 125 8.57 -3.26 17.80
C ARG A 125 7.16 -3.80 17.54
N ILE A 126 6.28 -2.90 17.09
CA ILE A 126 4.92 -3.22 16.67
C ILE A 126 4.79 -2.91 15.18
N ALA A 127 4.29 -3.88 14.39
CA ALA A 127 3.98 -3.66 12.99
C ALA A 127 2.92 -2.54 12.85
N LYS A 128 3.20 -1.56 11.98
CA LYS A 128 2.33 -0.38 11.83
C LYS A 128 1.20 -0.57 10.80
N CYS A 129 1.39 -1.46 9.83
CA CYS A 129 0.47 -1.63 8.69
C CYS A 129 -0.35 -2.91 8.75
N TYR A 130 -1.52 -2.86 9.36
CA TYR A 130 -2.46 -3.99 9.46
C TYR A 130 -3.05 -4.38 8.11
N TYR A 131 -2.81 -5.60 7.66
CA TYR A 131 -3.51 -6.07 6.47
C TYR A 131 -4.96 -6.33 6.79
N TYR A 132 -5.83 -5.63 6.09
CA TYR A 132 -7.25 -5.90 6.12
C TYR A 132 -7.58 -6.67 4.85
N SER A 133 -8.09 -7.89 5.00
CA SER A 133 -8.61 -8.71 3.88
C SER A 133 -9.64 -7.95 3.05
N TYR A 134 -10.25 -6.92 3.63
CA TYR A 134 -11.14 -5.97 2.99
C TYR A 134 -10.62 -5.42 1.66
N TYR A 135 -9.31 -5.16 1.49
CA TYR A 135 -8.80 -4.70 0.21
C TYR A 135 -9.06 -5.71 -0.91
N ASP A 136 -9.04 -7.01 -0.63
CA ASP A 136 -9.35 -8.06 -1.61
C ASP A 136 -10.85 -8.25 -1.84
N GLU A 137 -11.72 -7.68 -0.99
CA GLU A 137 -13.18 -7.80 -1.10
C GLU A 137 -13.78 -6.79 -2.08
N PHE A 138 -12.98 -5.84 -2.57
CA PHE A 138 -13.43 -4.91 -3.59
C PHE A 138 -13.22 -5.47 -4.98
N GLU A 139 -14.20 -5.21 -5.84
CA GLU A 139 -14.08 -5.39 -7.28
C GLU A 139 -12.89 -4.61 -7.85
N GLU A 140 -12.53 -3.46 -7.24
CA GLU A 140 -11.46 -2.58 -7.71
C GLU A 140 -10.58 -2.06 -6.54
N PRO A 141 -9.73 -2.91 -5.92
CA PRO A 141 -8.94 -2.58 -4.72
C PRO A 141 -8.05 -1.35 -4.90
N VAL A 142 -7.53 -1.20 -6.12
CA VAL A 142 -6.69 -0.08 -6.55
C VAL A 142 -7.38 1.26 -6.33
N ASN A 143 -8.69 1.35 -6.54
CA ASN A 143 -9.42 2.61 -6.38
C ASN A 143 -9.47 3.06 -4.92
N ILE A 144 -9.56 2.14 -3.97
CA ILE A 144 -9.62 2.47 -2.55
C ILE A 144 -8.25 2.90 -2.06
N ILE A 145 -7.20 2.25 -2.55
CA ILE A 145 -5.84 2.67 -2.26
C ILE A 145 -5.59 4.06 -2.84
N PHE A 146 -6.04 4.33 -4.07
CA PHE A 146 -5.98 5.64 -4.70
C PHE A 146 -6.75 6.70 -3.89
N TRP A 147 -7.91 6.33 -3.37
CA TRP A 147 -8.70 7.19 -2.48
C TRP A 147 -8.03 7.44 -1.13
N ASP A 148 -7.40 6.44 -0.51
CA ASP A 148 -6.67 6.60 0.76
C ASP A 148 -5.45 7.51 0.58
N ILE A 149 -4.73 7.38 -0.54
CA ILE A 149 -3.66 8.29 -0.95
C ILE A 149 -4.22 9.72 -1.12
N PHE A 150 -5.34 9.88 -1.82
CA PHE A 150 -5.99 11.18 -1.98
C PHE A 150 -6.31 11.83 -0.63
N GLN A 151 -6.95 11.10 0.29
CA GLN A 151 -7.31 11.64 1.61
C GLN A 151 -6.10 12.10 2.42
N LYS A 152 -5.01 11.34 2.35
CA LYS A 152 -3.79 11.61 3.12
C LYS A 152 -2.95 12.75 2.56
N HIS A 153 -3.02 12.98 1.24
CA HIS A 153 -2.31 14.07 0.54
C HIS A 153 -3.23 15.24 0.16
N MET A 154 -4.35 15.41 0.87
CA MET A 154 -5.31 16.49 0.62
C MET A 154 -4.72 17.89 0.77
N ASP A 155 -3.76 18.04 1.68
CA ASP A 155 -2.99 19.27 1.88
C ASP A 155 -2.19 19.63 0.63
N ILE A 156 -1.43 18.68 0.07
CA ILE A 156 -0.67 18.86 -1.17
C ILE A 156 -1.61 19.25 -2.31
N ILE A 157 -2.75 18.55 -2.44
CA ILE A 157 -3.75 18.81 -3.49
C ILE A 157 -4.32 20.22 -3.35
N ARG A 158 -4.72 20.60 -2.13
CA ARG A 158 -5.23 21.94 -1.81
C ARG A 158 -4.18 23.00 -2.15
N ASP A 159 -2.95 22.83 -1.70
CA ASP A 159 -1.89 23.82 -1.89
C ASP A 159 -1.55 24.00 -3.37
N ASN A 160 -1.60 22.92 -4.17
CA ASN A 160 -1.47 23.00 -5.63
C ASN A 160 -2.67 23.70 -6.30
N LEU A 161 -3.90 23.52 -5.80
CA LEU A 161 -5.09 24.23 -6.33
C LEU A 161 -5.07 25.73 -6.02
N HIS A 162 -4.53 26.11 -4.86
CA HIS A 162 -4.48 27.51 -4.41
C HIS A 162 -3.25 28.27 -4.88
N ASN A 163 -2.33 27.64 -5.61
CA ASN A 163 -1.12 28.30 -6.05
C ASN A 163 -1.40 29.31 -7.17
N PRO A 164 -1.31 30.64 -6.91
CA PRO A 164 -1.68 31.66 -7.88
C PRO A 164 -0.70 31.77 -9.06
N HIS A 165 0.47 31.14 -8.96
CA HIS A 165 1.51 31.15 -9.98
C HIS A 165 1.44 29.96 -10.95
N TYR A 166 0.59 28.97 -10.69
CA TYR A 166 0.41 27.82 -11.57
C TYR A 166 -0.89 27.97 -12.38
N SER A 167 -0.78 27.74 -13.69
CA SER A 167 -1.97 27.48 -14.49
C SER A 167 -2.70 26.25 -13.94
N ILE A 168 -4.03 26.24 -14.04
CA ILE A 168 -4.86 25.11 -13.61
C ILE A 168 -4.30 23.83 -14.25
N ASN A 169 -3.72 22.96 -13.42
CA ASN A 169 -3.08 21.74 -13.88
C ASN A 169 -4.17 20.72 -14.27
N ALA A 170 -4.31 20.45 -15.57
CA ALA A 170 -5.30 19.51 -16.09
C ALA A 170 -5.16 18.10 -15.48
N ASN A 171 -3.95 17.67 -15.15
CA ASN A 171 -3.73 16.38 -14.51
C ASN A 171 -4.20 16.37 -13.06
N LEU A 172 -4.02 17.48 -12.33
CA LEU A 172 -4.55 17.63 -10.96
C LEU A 172 -6.08 17.57 -10.96
N LEU A 173 -6.74 18.28 -11.87
CA LEU A 173 -8.20 18.21 -12.02
C LEU A 173 -8.66 16.79 -12.39
N THR A 174 -7.95 16.14 -13.32
CA THR A 174 -8.24 14.76 -13.72
C THR A 174 -8.12 13.80 -12.52
N TYR A 175 -7.08 13.96 -11.71
CA TYR A 175 -6.87 13.18 -10.48
C TYR A 175 -8.01 13.38 -9.48
N ILE A 176 -8.40 14.63 -9.20
CA ILE A 176 -9.52 14.96 -8.31
C ILE A 176 -10.83 14.34 -8.83
N CYS A 177 -11.12 14.48 -10.13
CA CYS A 177 -12.32 13.91 -10.74
C CYS A 177 -12.36 12.38 -10.63
N LYS A 178 -11.22 11.70 -10.84
CA LYS A 178 -11.10 10.24 -10.61
C LYS A 178 -11.41 9.89 -9.16
N CYS A 179 -10.86 10.62 -8.19
CA CYS A 179 -11.09 10.40 -6.76
C CYS A 179 -12.57 10.61 -6.38
N VAL A 180 -13.21 11.67 -6.88
CA VAL A 180 -14.65 11.92 -6.67
C VAL A 180 -15.51 10.83 -7.30
N TYR A 181 -15.15 10.37 -8.50
CA TYR A 181 -15.83 9.25 -9.15
C TYR A 181 -15.75 7.96 -8.33
N ILE A 182 -14.55 7.63 -7.83
CA ILE A 182 -14.32 6.48 -6.94
C ILE A 182 -15.19 6.62 -5.68
N TYR A 183 -15.15 7.77 -5.02
CA TYR A 183 -15.97 8.04 -3.83
C TYR A 183 -17.46 7.84 -4.11
N LYS A 184 -17.99 8.41 -5.21
CA LYS A 184 -19.39 8.25 -5.63
C LYS A 184 -19.74 6.79 -5.95
N LYS A 185 -18.83 6.02 -6.56
CA LYS A 185 -19.01 4.59 -6.86
C LYS A 185 -19.03 3.76 -5.57
N CYS A 186 -18.09 3.99 -4.66
CA CYS A 186 -18.04 3.34 -3.35
C CYS A 186 -19.28 3.67 -2.49
N ILE A 187 -19.79 4.91 -2.57
CA ILE A 187 -21.00 5.31 -1.84
C ILE A 187 -22.26 4.58 -2.34
N LYS A 188 -22.37 4.32 -3.64
CA LYS A 188 -23.54 3.60 -4.16
C LYS A 188 -23.61 2.15 -3.68
N ASN A 189 -22.47 1.57 -3.30
CA ASN A 189 -22.37 0.27 -2.64
C ASN A 189 -22.48 0.44 -1.11
N ILE A 190 -23.62 0.95 -0.62
CA ILE A 190 -23.90 1.29 0.80
C ILE A 190 -23.58 0.15 1.80
N ALA A 191 -23.57 -1.11 1.37
CA ALA A 191 -23.13 -2.24 2.20
C ALA A 191 -21.65 -2.14 2.64
N LEU A 192 -20.78 -1.56 1.80
CA LEU A 192 -19.34 -1.45 2.02
C LEU A 192 -18.96 -0.28 2.94
N ILE A 193 -19.75 0.81 2.89
CA ILE A 193 -19.55 2.03 3.68
C ILE A 193 -19.68 1.75 5.18
N ASN A 194 -20.56 0.84 5.59
CA ASN A 194 -20.75 0.50 7.00
C ASN A 194 -19.50 -0.12 7.64
N MET A 195 -18.58 -0.69 6.84
CA MET A 195 -17.26 -1.15 7.30
C MET A 195 -16.22 -0.02 7.33
N VAL A 196 -16.23 0.88 6.34
CA VAL A 196 -15.25 2.00 6.23
C VAL A 196 -15.54 3.15 7.19
N MET A 197 -16.80 3.52 7.35
CA MET A 197 -17.21 4.75 8.07
C MET A 197 -17.35 4.57 9.57
N ARG A 198 -17.29 3.34 10.11
CA ARG A 198 -17.32 3.10 11.57
C ARG A 198 -16.09 3.62 12.32
N LYS A 199 -15.09 4.20 11.64
CA LYS A 199 -13.88 4.71 12.31
C LYS A 199 -13.52 6.18 12.13
N ARG A 200 -14.11 6.97 11.22
CA ARG A 200 -13.73 8.40 11.09
C ARG A 200 -14.91 9.28 10.69
N GLU A 201 -15.23 10.22 11.57
CA GLU A 201 -16.28 11.22 11.42
C GLU A 201 -16.00 12.20 10.26
N ILE A 202 -17.09 12.70 9.71
CA ILE A 202 -17.22 13.31 8.39
C ILE A 202 -17.17 14.84 8.49
N THR A 203 -16.45 15.48 7.57
CA THR A 203 -16.83 16.81 7.06
C THR A 203 -17.06 16.73 5.56
N ARG A 204 -18.29 17.08 5.15
CA ARG A 204 -18.75 17.10 3.76
C ARG A 204 -18.21 18.35 3.05
N VAL A 205 -17.64 18.16 1.87
CA VAL A 205 -17.52 19.20 0.83
C VAL A 205 -18.22 18.67 -0.42
N THR A 206 -19.11 19.46 -0.99
CA THR A 206 -19.93 19.13 -2.16
C THR A 206 -19.15 19.28 -3.47
N CYS A 207 -19.27 18.26 -4.33
CA CYS A 207 -18.95 18.28 -5.77
C CYS A 207 -20.18 17.90 -6.60
#